data_AF-A0AA88X307-F1
#
_entry.id   AF-A0AA88X307-F1
#
_cell.length_a   1.000
_cell.length_b   1.000
_cell.length_c   1.000
_cell.angle_alpha   90.00
_cell.angle_beta   90.00
_cell.angle_gamma   90.00
#
_symmetry.space_group_name_H-M   'P 1'
#
loop_
_entity.id
_entity.type
_entity.pdbx_description
1 polymer ?
#
loop_
_entity_poly.entity_id
_entity_poly.type
_entity_poly.pdbx_seq_one_letter_code
_entity_poly.pdbx_strand_id
1 'polypeptide(L)'
;MWKLIHSEGRDDPELKSYNNHLGRQFWEFHPNLGTPEERAQIEKLREEFTKNRFQVKESSDLLFRLQFAREHPLEKKLPPPVKVGSSEDVSEEAVETTLRRALRYFSTLQTDDGFWPGDYAGILFLLPGLVIALYVTGALDAGRMWCHCRMVYLPMSYLYGKRFVGPVDSTILSLRGELYTRPYHEINWDMARNECAKEDLFYPHLLGQELVLNGLQKFVEPLLMAWPFSKLRKKALSTAMQHIEYEDESTQYICIGPVNKALNMICRWIDDPNSRANKLHLSRVKDYLWVAEDGMKYQAYNGSQLWDVIFAVQAILGTKLSDEYGSVLKRANEFIRGSQNSNGGFGSYELARSYPWLEMINPAETFGGIMIDYQTVECTSSVTQGLYLFKKLYPDHRSDEIESCIRKALEFIESVQLSDGSWFVLFLFRPLTLSD
;
A
#
# COMPACT_ATOMS: atom_id res chain seq x y z
N MET A 1 -19.80 -9.06 0.40
CA MET A 1 -19.30 -9.52 -0.91
C MET A 1 -17.86 -9.06 -1.02
N TRP A 2 -16.93 -9.90 -1.49
CA TRP A 2 -15.58 -9.42 -1.78
C TRP A 2 -15.60 -8.64 -3.09
N LYS A 3 -15.08 -7.42 -3.08
CA LYS A 3 -14.85 -6.55 -4.24
C LYS A 3 -13.35 -6.59 -4.52
N LEU A 4 -12.93 -6.77 -5.77
CA LEU A 4 -11.51 -6.57 -6.08
C LEU A 4 -11.22 -5.09 -5.92
N ILE A 5 -10.28 -4.76 -5.05
CA ILE A 5 -9.81 -3.41 -4.86
C ILE A 5 -8.44 -3.30 -5.54
N HIS A 6 -8.47 -2.79 -6.76
CA HIS A 6 -7.30 -2.38 -7.51
C HIS A 6 -7.08 -0.90 -7.28
N SER A 7 -5.83 -0.48 -7.09
CA SER A 7 -5.44 0.93 -7.07
C SER A 7 -6.08 1.83 -6.00
N GLU A 8 -7.00 1.35 -5.16
CA GLU A 8 -7.39 2.05 -3.94
C GLU A 8 -6.37 1.82 -2.82
N GLY A 9 -6.57 2.54 -1.73
CA GLY A 9 -5.45 2.97 -0.91
C GLY A 9 -5.30 4.49 -0.87
N ARG A 10 -6.36 5.29 -0.82
CA ARG A 10 -6.29 6.72 -0.44
C ARG A 10 -6.44 6.98 1.05
N ASP A 11 -6.25 5.99 1.90
CA ASP A 11 -7.33 5.34 2.60
C ASP A 11 -6.85 5.05 4.10
N ASP A 12 -5.91 4.12 4.40
CA ASP A 12 -5.23 3.82 5.68
C ASP A 12 -3.75 4.13 5.51
N PRO A 13 -3.21 5.23 6.03
CA PRO A 13 -1.94 5.78 5.58
C PRO A 13 -0.68 4.91 5.54
N GLU A 14 -0.62 3.69 6.15
CA GLU A 14 0.61 3.11 6.74
C GLU A 14 1.62 2.61 5.75
N LEU A 15 1.03 1.87 4.84
CA LEU A 15 1.50 1.62 3.52
C LEU A 15 1.93 2.96 2.87
N LYS A 16 3.13 2.99 2.26
CA LYS A 16 3.58 3.98 1.25
C LYS A 16 4.28 3.21 0.13
N SER A 17 4.04 3.58 -1.13
CA SER A 17 4.76 3.00 -2.28
C SER A 17 5.51 4.10 -3.03
N TYR A 18 5.93 3.82 -4.27
CA TYR A 18 6.45 4.83 -5.20
C TYR A 18 5.56 4.97 -6.45
N ASN A 19 4.27 4.67 -6.31
CA ASN A 19 3.39 4.48 -7.47
C ASN A 19 1.87 4.62 -7.19
N ASN A 20 1.42 5.66 -6.46
CA ASN A 20 0.00 5.98 -6.11
C ASN A 20 -1.04 4.87 -6.50
N HIS A 21 -0.89 3.74 -5.82
CA HIS A 21 -1.45 2.37 -5.94
C HIS A 21 -1.72 1.60 -7.24
N LEU A 22 -1.74 2.10 -8.48
CA LEU A 22 -1.97 1.15 -9.61
C LEU A 22 -0.89 0.06 -9.70
N GLY A 23 -1.31 -1.14 -10.09
CA GLY A 23 -0.52 -2.37 -9.96
C GLY A 23 -0.68 -3.03 -8.59
N ARG A 24 -1.09 -2.28 -7.56
CA ARG A 24 -1.60 -2.87 -6.31
C ARG A 24 -3.00 -3.42 -6.56
N GLN A 25 -3.17 -4.66 -6.14
CA GLN A 25 -4.43 -5.39 -6.15
C GLN A 25 -4.57 -6.10 -4.81
N PHE A 26 -5.72 -5.94 -4.17
CA PHE A 26 -6.10 -6.59 -2.92
C PHE A 26 -7.63 -6.75 -2.90
N TRP A 27 -8.17 -7.45 -1.91
CA TRP A 27 -9.61 -7.71 -1.82
C TRP A 27 -10.16 -7.14 -0.52
N GLU A 28 -11.29 -6.43 -0.59
CA GLU A 28 -12.03 -5.92 0.57
C GLU A 28 -13.46 -6.48 0.59
N PHE A 29 -14.09 -6.59 1.75
CA PHE A 29 -15.39 -7.25 1.94
C PHE A 29 -16.50 -6.29 2.38
N HIS A 30 -17.32 -5.86 1.44
CA HIS A 30 -18.45 -4.95 1.69
C HIS A 30 -19.74 -5.76 1.96
N PRO A 31 -20.36 -5.70 3.15
CA PRO A 31 -21.51 -6.54 3.49
C PRO A 31 -22.78 -6.15 2.72
N ASN A 32 -22.98 -4.86 2.45
CA ASN A 32 -24.19 -4.30 1.85
C ASN A 32 -24.13 -4.15 0.31
N LEU A 33 -22.99 -4.45 -0.31
CA LEU A 33 -22.77 -4.36 -1.76
C LEU A 33 -23.47 -5.45 -2.60
N GLY A 34 -24.02 -5.05 -3.76
CA GLY A 34 -24.55 -5.92 -4.81
C GLY A 34 -26.01 -6.38 -4.61
N THR A 35 -26.70 -6.65 -5.71
CA THR A 35 -28.12 -7.10 -5.69
C THR A 35 -28.26 -8.53 -5.16
N PRO A 36 -29.47 -8.98 -4.79
CA PRO A 36 -29.70 -10.37 -4.35
C PRO A 36 -29.23 -11.42 -5.38
N GLU A 37 -29.42 -11.14 -6.66
CA GLU A 37 -29.05 -12.03 -7.78
C GLU A 37 -27.53 -12.16 -7.91
N GLU A 38 -26.81 -11.04 -7.84
CA GLU A 38 -25.35 -10.99 -7.94
C GLU A 38 -24.67 -11.74 -6.78
N ARG A 39 -25.24 -11.61 -5.57
CA ARG A 39 -24.80 -12.34 -4.37
C ARG A 39 -24.99 -13.84 -4.54
N ALA A 40 -26.13 -14.28 -5.05
CA ALA A 40 -26.40 -15.69 -5.32
C ALA A 40 -25.46 -16.26 -6.40
N GLN A 41 -25.11 -15.48 -7.42
CA GLN A 41 -24.19 -15.89 -8.48
C GLN A 41 -22.75 -16.08 -7.97
N ILE A 42 -22.27 -15.22 -7.08
CA ILE A 42 -20.95 -15.36 -6.45
C ILE A 42 -20.89 -16.58 -5.50
N GLU A 43 -21.94 -16.83 -4.72
CA GLU A 43 -21.92 -17.99 -3.81
C GLU A 43 -21.97 -19.32 -4.57
N LYS A 44 -22.67 -19.37 -5.71
CA LYS A 44 -22.62 -20.52 -6.62
C LYS A 44 -21.20 -20.83 -7.11
N LEU A 45 -20.40 -19.82 -7.48
CA LEU A 45 -19.00 -20.01 -7.88
C LEU A 45 -18.14 -20.56 -6.73
N ARG A 46 -18.38 -20.10 -5.50
CA ARG A 46 -17.68 -20.56 -4.28
C ARG A 46 -18.03 -22.00 -3.91
N GLU A 47 -19.31 -22.36 -4.04
CA GLU A 47 -19.76 -23.75 -3.91
C GLU A 47 -19.13 -24.65 -4.99
N GLU A 48 -19.10 -24.20 -6.24
CA GLU A 48 -18.51 -24.95 -7.36
C GLU A 48 -17.00 -25.14 -7.18
N PHE A 49 -16.26 -24.13 -6.74
CA PHE A 49 -14.86 -24.29 -6.33
C PHE A 49 -14.74 -25.27 -5.15
N THR A 50 -15.53 -25.10 -4.09
CA THR A 50 -15.48 -25.94 -2.88
C THR A 50 -15.72 -27.41 -3.18
N LYS A 51 -16.63 -27.73 -4.10
CA LYS A 51 -16.93 -29.09 -4.56
C LYS A 51 -15.81 -29.69 -5.41
N ASN A 52 -15.05 -28.87 -6.14
CA ASN A 52 -14.05 -29.31 -7.13
C ASN A 52 -12.58 -29.06 -6.73
N ARG A 53 -12.29 -28.41 -5.59
CA ARG A 53 -10.95 -27.97 -5.12
C ARG A 53 -9.86 -29.05 -5.01
N PHE A 54 -10.23 -30.33 -5.11
CA PHE A 54 -9.31 -31.46 -5.10
C PHE A 54 -8.98 -31.98 -6.53
N GLN A 55 -9.71 -31.52 -7.54
CA GLN A 55 -9.51 -31.82 -8.96
C GLN A 55 -8.94 -30.61 -9.73
N VAL A 56 -9.44 -29.40 -9.43
CA VAL A 56 -8.87 -28.11 -9.88
C VAL A 56 -8.36 -27.40 -8.62
N LYS A 57 -7.08 -27.02 -8.58
CA LYS A 57 -6.44 -26.51 -7.35
C LYS A 57 -6.13 -25.01 -7.42
N GLU A 58 -5.94 -24.54 -8.64
CA GLU A 58 -5.51 -23.20 -9.01
C GLU A 58 -6.71 -22.23 -9.00
N SER A 59 -6.44 -20.96 -8.69
CA SER A 59 -7.40 -19.90 -9.00
C SER A 59 -7.58 -19.78 -10.52
N SER A 60 -8.76 -19.33 -10.94
CA SER A 60 -9.03 -18.91 -12.33
C SER A 60 -9.60 -17.48 -12.38
N ASP A 61 -9.36 -16.71 -11.31
CA ASP A 61 -9.81 -15.33 -11.07
C ASP A 61 -11.31 -15.09 -11.34
N LEU A 62 -12.15 -16.12 -11.19
CA LEU A 62 -13.54 -16.08 -11.66
C LEU A 62 -14.37 -14.98 -10.97
N LEU A 63 -14.02 -14.58 -9.75
CA LEU A 63 -14.67 -13.47 -9.04
C LEU A 63 -14.29 -12.10 -9.65
N PHE A 64 -13.01 -11.91 -9.99
CA PHE A 64 -12.51 -10.71 -10.68
C PHE A 64 -13.13 -10.61 -12.08
N ARG A 65 -13.05 -11.69 -12.86
CA ARG A 65 -13.60 -11.76 -14.22
C ARG A 65 -15.12 -11.58 -14.26
N LEU A 66 -15.85 -11.97 -13.21
CA LEU A 66 -17.30 -11.73 -13.10
C LEU A 66 -17.62 -10.25 -12.85
N GLN A 67 -16.87 -9.59 -11.97
CA GLN A 67 -17.02 -8.16 -11.68
C GLN A 67 -16.64 -7.33 -12.92
N PHE A 68 -15.48 -7.61 -13.50
CA PHE A 68 -14.96 -6.86 -14.65
C PHE A 68 -15.75 -7.10 -15.95
N ALA A 69 -16.31 -8.31 -16.18
CA ALA A 69 -17.20 -8.51 -17.32
C ALA A 69 -18.56 -7.79 -17.18
N ARG A 70 -18.91 -7.30 -15.98
CA ARG A 70 -20.09 -6.45 -15.71
C ARG A 70 -19.73 -4.96 -15.77
N GLU A 71 -18.60 -4.56 -15.17
CA GLU A 71 -18.11 -3.18 -15.17
C GLU A 71 -17.56 -2.74 -16.56
N HIS A 72 -16.93 -3.66 -17.30
CA HIS A 72 -16.30 -3.41 -18.61
C HIS A 72 -16.91 -4.31 -19.72
N PRO A 73 -18.19 -4.12 -20.09
CA PRO A 73 -18.87 -4.97 -21.07
C PRO A 73 -18.29 -4.82 -22.49
N LEU A 74 -18.20 -5.95 -23.21
CA LEU A 74 -17.61 -6.05 -24.57
C LEU A 74 -18.30 -5.14 -25.62
N GLU A 75 -17.68 -4.01 -25.96
CA GLU A 75 -18.15 -3.07 -27.01
C GLU A 75 -18.39 -3.74 -28.38
N LYS A 76 -17.53 -4.71 -28.74
CA LYS A 76 -17.46 -5.31 -30.08
C LYS A 76 -17.51 -6.82 -29.95
N LYS A 77 -18.60 -7.42 -30.47
CA LYS A 77 -18.83 -8.88 -30.45
C LYS A 77 -17.56 -9.65 -30.83
N LEU A 78 -17.20 -10.65 -30.03
CA LEU A 78 -16.09 -11.55 -30.32
C LEU A 78 -16.36 -12.30 -31.63
N PRO A 79 -15.36 -12.48 -32.51
CA PRO A 79 -15.53 -13.33 -33.69
C PRO A 79 -15.77 -14.80 -33.27
N PRO A 80 -16.41 -15.62 -34.11
CA PRO A 80 -16.64 -17.04 -33.82
C PRO A 80 -15.33 -17.76 -33.45
N PRO A 81 -15.34 -18.68 -32.48
CA PRO A 81 -14.15 -19.43 -32.11
C PRO A 81 -13.79 -20.43 -33.22
N VAL A 82 -12.62 -20.24 -33.84
CA VAL A 82 -12.04 -21.20 -34.78
C VAL A 82 -11.50 -22.39 -33.99
N LYS A 83 -11.87 -23.62 -34.41
CA LYS A 83 -11.28 -24.85 -33.87
C LYS A 83 -10.25 -25.38 -34.87
N VAL A 84 -8.97 -25.26 -34.53
CA VAL A 84 -7.88 -25.91 -35.26
C VAL A 84 -7.79 -27.38 -34.82
N GLY A 85 -7.46 -28.28 -35.76
CA GLY A 85 -7.36 -29.72 -35.52
C GLY A 85 -5.94 -30.15 -35.17
N SER A 86 -5.22 -30.60 -36.19
CA SER A 86 -3.81 -31.01 -36.14
C SER A 86 -2.88 -29.78 -36.15
N SER A 87 -1.61 -29.96 -35.82
CA SER A 87 -0.59 -28.91 -35.93
C SER A 87 -0.35 -28.40 -37.37
N GLU A 88 -0.79 -29.16 -38.37
CA GLU A 88 -0.68 -28.81 -39.79
C GLU A 88 -1.84 -27.91 -40.28
N ASP A 89 -2.89 -27.72 -39.47
CA ASP A 89 -4.10 -26.95 -39.82
C ASP A 89 -4.03 -25.45 -39.40
N VAL A 90 -2.89 -24.95 -38.92
CA VAL A 90 -2.74 -23.59 -38.37
C VAL A 90 -2.52 -22.56 -39.49
N SER A 91 -3.59 -21.89 -39.95
CA SER A 91 -3.50 -20.79 -40.92
C SER A 91 -3.30 -19.42 -40.25
N GLU A 92 -2.73 -18.47 -41.00
CA GLU A 92 -2.53 -17.07 -40.56
C GLU A 92 -3.86 -16.38 -40.19
N GLU A 93 -4.93 -16.62 -40.97
CA GLU A 93 -6.28 -16.11 -40.67
C GLU A 93 -6.88 -16.71 -39.38
N ALA A 94 -6.62 -18.00 -39.11
CA ALA A 94 -7.02 -18.64 -37.86
C ALA A 94 -6.26 -18.06 -36.66
N VAL A 95 -4.97 -17.76 -36.82
CA VAL A 95 -4.14 -17.06 -35.83
C VAL A 95 -4.66 -15.64 -35.62
N GLU A 96 -4.87 -14.84 -36.66
CA GLU A 96 -5.37 -13.46 -36.54
C GLU A 96 -6.76 -13.41 -35.89
N THR A 97 -7.67 -14.31 -36.27
CA THR A 97 -9.01 -14.41 -35.68
C THR A 97 -8.94 -14.78 -34.19
N THR A 98 -8.05 -15.72 -33.84
CA THR A 98 -7.82 -16.13 -32.44
C THR A 98 -7.20 -15.01 -31.62
N LEU A 99 -6.21 -14.29 -32.16
CA LEU A 99 -5.59 -13.12 -31.52
C LEU A 99 -6.60 -11.98 -31.34
N ARG A 100 -7.41 -11.65 -32.36
CA ARG A 100 -8.47 -10.63 -32.23
C ARG A 100 -9.54 -11.04 -31.22
N ARG A 101 -9.83 -12.33 -31.06
CA ARG A 101 -10.73 -12.84 -30.02
C ARG A 101 -10.10 -12.73 -28.63
N ALA A 102 -8.84 -13.14 -28.48
CA ALA A 102 -8.10 -13.08 -27.23
C ALA A 102 -7.92 -11.62 -26.76
N LEU A 103 -7.41 -10.73 -27.62
CA LEU A 103 -7.17 -9.33 -27.29
C LEU A 103 -8.45 -8.57 -26.90
N ARG A 104 -9.58 -8.80 -27.59
CA ARG A 104 -10.87 -8.18 -27.23
C ARG A 104 -11.42 -8.64 -25.89
N TYR A 105 -11.16 -9.90 -25.50
CA TYR A 105 -11.56 -10.41 -24.19
C TYR A 105 -10.57 -10.00 -23.09
N PHE A 106 -9.28 -9.95 -23.41
CA PHE A 106 -8.24 -9.50 -22.48
C PHE A 106 -8.40 -8.01 -22.16
N SER A 107 -8.79 -7.17 -23.13
CA SER A 107 -9.09 -5.75 -22.87
C SER A 107 -10.29 -5.52 -21.93
N THR A 108 -11.19 -6.48 -21.73
CA THR A 108 -12.25 -6.40 -20.70
C THR A 108 -11.84 -6.99 -19.35
N LEU A 109 -10.55 -7.29 -19.18
CA LEU A 109 -9.91 -7.62 -17.90
C LEU A 109 -8.85 -6.56 -17.52
N GLN A 110 -8.73 -5.50 -18.31
CA GLN A 110 -7.94 -4.34 -17.95
C GLN A 110 -8.74 -3.51 -16.94
N THR A 111 -8.10 -2.99 -15.90
CA THR A 111 -8.73 -2.01 -15.00
C THR A 111 -9.02 -0.71 -15.72
N ASP A 112 -10.00 0.07 -15.22
CA ASP A 112 -10.23 1.46 -15.64
C ASP A 112 -8.97 2.33 -15.56
N ASP A 113 -8.09 1.95 -14.64
CA ASP A 113 -6.83 2.60 -14.35
C ASP A 113 -5.66 2.09 -15.23
N GLY A 114 -5.79 0.92 -15.87
CA GLY A 114 -5.01 0.55 -17.07
C GLY A 114 -4.00 -0.60 -16.95
N PHE A 115 -3.92 -1.33 -15.83
CA PHE A 115 -3.15 -2.58 -15.73
C PHE A 115 -4.05 -3.82 -15.81
N TRP A 116 -3.47 -5.01 -15.65
CA TRP A 116 -4.21 -6.27 -15.55
C TRP A 116 -3.99 -6.91 -14.18
N PRO A 117 -5.00 -6.89 -13.30
CA PRO A 117 -5.04 -7.73 -12.11
C PRO A 117 -5.05 -9.22 -12.46
N GLY A 118 -4.65 -10.05 -11.50
CA GLY A 118 -4.62 -11.50 -11.61
C GLY A 118 -3.93 -12.13 -10.41
N ASP A 119 -4.38 -13.32 -10.00
CA ASP A 119 -3.73 -14.07 -8.92
C ASP A 119 -2.28 -14.44 -9.30
N TYR A 120 -1.36 -14.17 -8.37
CA TYR A 120 0.06 -14.49 -8.48
C TYR A 120 0.56 -15.28 -7.25
N ALA A 121 -0.36 -15.99 -6.57
CA ALA A 121 -0.07 -16.93 -5.50
C ALA A 121 0.41 -18.30 -6.03
N GLY A 122 0.58 -19.26 -5.11
CA GLY A 122 0.96 -20.65 -5.41
C GLY A 122 2.07 -21.19 -4.50
N ILE A 123 2.95 -20.32 -3.99
CA ILE A 123 4.05 -20.69 -3.11
C ILE A 123 3.58 -20.67 -1.64
N LEU A 124 3.01 -21.80 -1.20
CA LEU A 124 2.34 -21.95 0.10
C LEU A 124 3.24 -21.80 1.36
N PHE A 125 4.55 -21.56 1.21
CA PHE A 125 5.47 -21.31 2.33
C PHE A 125 5.92 -19.84 2.48
N LEU A 126 5.53 -18.92 1.58
CA LEU A 126 5.85 -17.48 1.73
C LEU A 126 5.06 -16.85 2.91
N LEU A 127 3.77 -17.14 2.97
CA LEU A 127 2.90 -16.72 4.07
C LEU A 127 3.13 -17.54 5.36
N PRO A 128 3.83 -18.68 5.32
CA PRO A 128 4.62 -19.26 6.44
C PRO A 128 6.09 -18.78 6.61
N GLY A 129 6.57 -17.76 5.90
CA GLY A 129 7.92 -17.17 6.06
C GLY A 129 7.91 -15.78 6.74
N LEU A 130 7.09 -14.86 6.21
CA LEU A 130 6.89 -13.47 6.68
C LEU A 130 6.87 -13.28 8.21
N VAL A 131 5.89 -13.86 8.92
CA VAL A 131 5.74 -13.62 10.37
C VAL A 131 6.77 -14.42 11.19
N ILE A 132 7.38 -15.49 10.67
CA ILE A 132 8.58 -16.08 11.29
C ILE A 132 9.74 -15.08 11.24
N ALA A 133 9.85 -14.24 10.21
CA ALA A 133 10.84 -13.16 10.17
C ALA A 133 10.46 -11.98 11.08
N LEU A 134 9.18 -11.58 11.14
CA LEU A 134 8.68 -10.58 12.11
C LEU A 134 8.87 -11.04 13.57
N TYR A 135 8.84 -12.36 13.79
CA TYR A 135 9.09 -13.00 15.06
C TYR A 135 10.60 -13.05 15.35
N VAL A 136 11.37 -13.86 14.61
CA VAL A 136 12.73 -14.30 14.94
C VAL A 136 13.80 -13.19 14.97
N THR A 137 13.64 -12.12 14.19
CA THR A 137 14.76 -11.21 13.87
C THR A 137 15.32 -10.41 15.06
N GLY A 138 14.53 -10.12 16.10
CA GLY A 138 14.99 -9.49 17.35
C GLY A 138 15.62 -8.09 17.24
N ALA A 139 15.67 -7.51 16.03
CA ALA A 139 16.47 -6.33 15.70
C ALA A 139 15.77 -5.01 16.03
N LEU A 140 15.57 -4.72 17.33
CA LEU A 140 15.06 -3.43 17.81
C LEU A 140 16.15 -2.34 17.90
N ASP A 141 16.83 -2.11 16.78
CA ASP A 141 17.10 -0.73 16.37
C ASP A 141 15.93 -0.34 15.46
N ALA A 142 15.04 0.52 15.97
CA ALA A 142 13.82 0.90 15.28
C ALA A 142 14.08 1.53 13.90
N GLY A 143 15.28 2.04 13.65
CA GLY A 143 15.61 2.58 12.33
C GLY A 143 15.77 1.52 11.23
N ARG A 144 16.28 0.33 11.58
CA ARG A 144 16.60 -0.77 10.65
C ARG A 144 15.37 -1.52 10.15
N MET A 145 14.30 -1.45 10.93
CA MET A 145 13.00 -2.03 10.58
C MET A 145 12.37 -1.30 9.38
N TRP A 146 11.64 -2.05 8.55
CA TRP A 146 10.85 -1.52 7.43
C TRP A 146 9.98 -0.35 7.88
N CYS A 147 9.83 0.67 7.04
CA CYS A 147 9.26 1.96 7.41
C CYS A 147 7.87 1.87 8.06
N HIS A 148 6.97 1.02 7.56
CA HIS A 148 5.64 0.84 8.15
C HIS A 148 5.75 0.15 9.51
N CYS A 149 6.51 -0.95 9.57
CA CYS A 149 6.77 -1.71 10.81
C CYS A 149 7.37 -0.82 11.92
N ARG A 150 8.41 -0.01 11.63
CA ARG A 150 8.98 0.88 12.66
C ARG A 150 8.01 1.95 13.12
N MET A 151 7.16 2.48 12.23
CA MET A 151 6.22 3.56 12.58
C MET A 151 4.92 3.05 13.24
N VAL A 152 4.59 1.76 13.11
CA VAL A 152 3.71 1.05 14.06
C VAL A 152 4.38 0.97 15.44
N TYR A 153 5.55 0.32 15.49
CA TYR A 153 6.15 -0.09 16.75
C TYR A 153 6.71 1.09 17.57
N LEU A 154 7.08 2.20 16.95
CA LEU A 154 7.54 3.43 17.61
C LEU A 154 6.51 3.97 18.62
N PRO A 155 5.30 4.42 18.21
CA PRO A 155 4.29 4.88 19.15
C PRO A 155 3.70 3.74 20.01
N MET A 156 3.60 2.49 19.52
CA MET A 156 3.24 1.37 20.40
C MET A 156 4.23 1.21 21.56
N SER A 157 5.54 1.33 21.31
CA SER A 157 6.58 1.25 22.35
C SER A 157 6.52 2.44 23.32
N TYR A 158 6.15 3.62 22.83
CA TYR A 158 5.91 4.80 23.67
C TYR A 158 4.73 4.56 24.63
N LEU A 159 3.58 4.11 24.12
CA LEU A 159 2.38 3.83 24.91
C LEU A 159 2.62 2.71 25.93
N TYR A 160 3.23 1.60 25.49
CA TYR A 160 3.63 0.49 26.33
C TYR A 160 4.59 0.95 27.44
N GLY A 161 5.63 1.72 27.09
CA GLY A 161 6.64 2.21 28.03
C GLY A 161 6.12 3.27 29.00
N LYS A 162 5.18 4.13 28.57
CA LYS A 162 4.41 5.06 29.42
C LYS A 162 3.47 4.32 30.38
N ARG A 163 3.13 3.05 30.11
CA ARG A 163 2.12 2.27 30.84
C ARG A 163 0.76 2.98 30.86
N PHE A 164 0.40 3.63 29.75
CA PHE A 164 -0.83 4.40 29.65
C PHE A 164 -2.07 3.49 29.72
N VAL A 165 -3.09 3.93 30.47
CA VAL A 165 -4.41 3.30 30.56
C VAL A 165 -5.44 4.42 30.47
N GLY A 166 -6.41 4.28 29.57
CA GLY A 166 -7.50 5.25 29.42
C GLY A 166 -8.49 5.23 30.59
N PRO A 167 -9.43 6.20 30.65
CA PRO A 167 -10.50 6.19 31.63
C PRO A 167 -11.29 4.88 31.63
N VAL A 168 -11.54 4.30 32.80
CA VAL A 168 -12.42 3.13 32.96
C VAL A 168 -13.83 3.63 33.26
N ASP A 169 -14.68 3.63 32.23
CA ASP A 169 -16.09 3.99 32.33
C ASP A 169 -17.00 2.75 32.36
N SER A 170 -18.32 2.95 32.32
CA SER A 170 -19.32 1.87 32.25
C SER A 170 -19.17 1.00 30.99
N THR A 171 -18.70 1.57 29.88
CA THR A 171 -18.46 0.86 28.61
C THR A 171 -17.30 -0.12 28.76
N ILE A 172 -16.17 0.34 29.32
CA ILE A 172 -15.00 -0.50 29.61
C ILE A 172 -15.35 -1.59 30.64
N LEU A 173 -16.23 -1.31 31.60
CA LEU A 173 -16.69 -2.34 32.55
C LEU A 173 -17.62 -3.37 31.90
N SER A 174 -18.49 -2.97 30.97
CA SER A 174 -19.34 -3.89 30.20
C SER A 174 -18.50 -4.80 29.30
N LEU A 175 -17.58 -4.22 28.53
CA LEU A 175 -16.64 -4.96 27.67
C LEU A 175 -15.78 -5.97 28.46
N ARG A 176 -15.45 -5.69 29.73
CA ARG A 176 -14.75 -6.64 30.61
C ARG A 176 -15.61 -7.83 31.06
N GLY A 177 -16.93 -7.73 31.00
CA GLY A 177 -17.86 -8.85 31.19
C GLY A 177 -18.21 -9.58 29.88
N GLU A 178 -18.10 -8.92 28.73
CA GLU A 178 -18.51 -9.46 27.42
C GLU A 178 -17.37 -10.13 26.65
N LEU A 179 -16.15 -9.57 26.67
CA LEU A 179 -15.04 -10.02 25.82
C LEU A 179 -14.30 -11.27 26.35
N TYR A 180 -14.55 -11.69 27.59
CA TYR A 180 -13.76 -12.73 28.26
C TYR A 180 -14.63 -13.89 28.74
N THR A 181 -14.21 -15.11 28.45
CA THR A 181 -14.90 -16.37 28.85
C THR A 181 -14.77 -16.70 30.34
N ARG A 182 -14.14 -15.82 31.13
CA ARG A 182 -13.92 -15.93 32.58
C ARG A 182 -14.03 -14.53 33.22
N PRO A 183 -14.35 -14.42 34.51
CA PRO A 183 -14.36 -13.14 35.21
C PRO A 183 -13.02 -12.40 35.06
N TYR A 184 -13.05 -11.13 34.64
CA TYR A 184 -11.86 -10.35 34.30
C TYR A 184 -10.76 -10.32 35.39
N HIS A 185 -11.15 -10.46 36.66
CA HIS A 185 -10.24 -10.44 37.81
C HIS A 185 -9.60 -11.82 38.12
N GLU A 186 -10.07 -12.90 37.49
CA GLU A 186 -9.49 -14.25 37.58
C GLU A 186 -8.50 -14.55 36.44
N ILE A 187 -8.39 -13.65 35.44
CA ILE A 187 -7.53 -13.84 34.27
C ILE A 187 -6.06 -13.76 34.69
N ASN A 188 -5.31 -14.84 34.43
CA ASN A 188 -3.87 -14.87 34.61
C ASN A 188 -3.16 -14.21 33.42
N TRP A 189 -3.01 -12.89 33.48
CA TRP A 189 -2.34 -12.08 32.45
C TRP A 189 -0.87 -12.49 32.21
N ASP A 190 -0.21 -13.19 33.14
CA ASP A 190 1.14 -13.72 32.92
C ASP A 190 1.16 -14.92 31.96
N MET A 191 0.09 -15.72 31.94
CA MET A 191 -0.12 -16.81 30.98
C MET A 191 -0.64 -16.28 29.64
N ALA A 192 -1.64 -15.41 29.69
CA ALA A 192 -2.36 -14.90 28.51
C ALA A 192 -1.47 -14.24 27.45
N ARG A 193 -0.25 -13.78 27.80
CA ARG A 193 0.75 -13.25 26.86
C ARG A 193 1.13 -14.19 25.71
N ASN A 194 1.00 -15.50 25.90
CA ASN A 194 1.30 -16.51 24.87
C ASN A 194 0.03 -17.31 24.48
N GLU A 195 -1.16 -16.89 24.91
CA GLU A 195 -2.42 -17.52 24.52
C GLU A 195 -2.95 -16.87 23.23
N CYS A 196 -3.05 -17.67 22.17
CA CYS A 196 -3.63 -17.30 20.88
C CYS A 196 -4.56 -18.44 20.43
N ALA A 197 -5.66 -18.11 19.74
CA ALA A 197 -6.52 -19.13 19.16
C ALA A 197 -5.76 -19.91 18.08
N LYS A 198 -5.94 -21.23 17.99
CA LYS A 198 -5.19 -22.08 17.05
C LYS A 198 -5.57 -21.81 15.59
N GLU A 199 -6.77 -21.29 15.43
CA GLU A 199 -7.42 -20.87 14.20
C GLU A 199 -6.79 -19.58 13.66
N ASP A 200 -6.34 -18.69 14.54
CA ASP A 200 -5.67 -17.42 14.21
C ASP A 200 -4.12 -17.52 14.24
N LEU A 201 -3.58 -18.53 14.92
CA LEU A 201 -2.13 -18.79 15.07
C LEU A 201 -1.52 -19.36 13.79
N PHE A 202 -1.47 -18.54 12.74
CA PHE A 202 -0.84 -18.89 11.46
C PHE A 202 0.66 -19.24 11.64
N TYR A 203 1.30 -18.72 12.68
CA TYR A 203 2.70 -18.96 13.02
C TYR A 203 2.87 -19.33 14.50
N PRO A 204 3.13 -20.62 14.82
CA PRO A 204 3.45 -21.00 16.18
C PRO A 204 4.78 -20.38 16.61
N HIS A 205 4.77 -19.81 17.82
CA HIS A 205 5.95 -19.29 18.49
C HIS A 205 7.03 -20.39 18.66
N LEU A 206 8.22 -20.17 18.10
CA LEU A 206 9.39 -21.04 18.31
C LEU A 206 9.85 -20.93 19.77
N LEU A 207 10.02 -22.09 20.43
CA LEU A 207 10.43 -22.21 21.84
C LEU A 207 11.61 -21.30 22.25
N GLY A 208 12.63 -21.17 21.39
CA GLY A 208 13.79 -20.32 21.65
C GLY A 208 13.44 -18.85 21.85
N GLN A 209 12.42 -18.34 21.15
CA GLN A 209 11.97 -16.95 21.29
C GLN A 209 10.87 -16.79 22.34
N GLU A 210 10.05 -17.79 22.64
CA GLU A 210 9.23 -17.76 23.86
C GLU A 210 10.11 -17.58 25.10
N LEU A 211 11.26 -18.27 25.16
CA LEU A 211 12.24 -18.09 26.23
C LEU A 211 12.81 -16.66 26.28
N VAL A 212 13.09 -16.04 25.14
CA VAL A 212 13.56 -14.64 25.06
C VAL A 212 12.46 -13.66 25.49
N LEU A 213 11.26 -13.74 24.92
CA LEU A 213 10.16 -12.83 25.20
C LEU A 213 9.69 -12.91 26.66
N ASN A 214 9.52 -14.14 27.18
CA ASN A 214 9.19 -14.33 28.59
C ASN A 214 10.36 -13.92 29.51
N GLY A 215 11.62 -14.07 29.07
CA GLY A 215 12.80 -13.57 29.79
C GLY A 215 12.84 -12.04 29.89
N LEU A 216 12.58 -11.34 28.78
CA LEU A 216 12.47 -9.87 28.76
C LEU A 216 11.35 -9.38 29.69
N GLN A 217 10.16 -10.00 29.62
CA GLN A 217 9.01 -9.64 30.46
C GLN A 217 9.23 -9.95 31.95
N LYS A 218 9.86 -11.08 32.28
CA LYS A 218 10.00 -11.54 33.67
C LYS A 218 11.19 -10.92 34.41
N PHE A 219 12.24 -10.52 33.70
CA PHE A 219 13.48 -10.02 34.31
C PHE A 219 13.82 -8.58 33.90
N VAL A 220 13.74 -8.24 32.61
CA VAL A 220 14.19 -6.91 32.12
C VAL A 220 13.13 -5.82 32.35
N GLU A 221 11.85 -6.12 32.13
CA GLU A 221 10.76 -5.15 32.34
C GLU A 221 10.67 -4.65 33.81
N PRO A 222 10.71 -5.50 34.85
CA PRO A 222 10.75 -5.04 36.25
C PRO A 222 11.99 -4.20 36.57
N LEU A 223 13.16 -4.58 36.06
CA LEU A 223 14.39 -3.79 36.23
C LEU A 223 14.23 -2.40 35.61
N LEU A 224 13.72 -2.31 34.37
CA LEU A 224 13.48 -1.04 33.67
C LEU A 224 12.35 -0.18 34.27
N MET A 225 11.59 -0.70 35.24
CA MET A 225 10.63 0.07 36.05
C MET A 225 11.27 0.58 37.36
N ALA A 226 12.26 -0.12 37.91
CA ALA A 226 12.96 0.25 39.14
C ALA A 226 14.00 1.38 38.93
N TRP A 227 14.37 2.07 40.02
CA TRP A 227 15.52 2.99 40.01
C TRP A 227 16.82 2.20 40.14
N PRO A 228 17.92 2.55 39.44
CA PRO A 228 18.10 3.72 38.57
C PRO A 228 17.68 3.50 37.11
N PHE A 229 17.43 2.25 36.68
CA PHE A 229 17.24 1.89 35.27
C PHE A 229 16.00 2.52 34.62
N SER A 230 14.99 2.93 35.39
CA SER A 230 13.86 3.74 34.90
C SER A 230 14.27 5.10 34.31
N LYS A 231 15.49 5.59 34.58
CA LYS A 231 16.09 6.71 33.82
C LYS A 231 16.29 6.38 32.34
N LEU A 232 16.67 5.13 32.01
CA LEU A 232 16.82 4.66 30.63
C LEU A 232 15.45 4.61 29.93
N ARG A 233 14.41 4.09 30.60
CA ARG A 233 13.02 4.14 30.10
C ARG A 233 12.57 5.57 29.81
N LYS A 234 12.83 6.51 30.73
CA LYS A 234 12.51 7.95 30.52
C LYS A 234 13.27 8.54 29.33
N LYS A 235 14.55 8.21 29.13
CA LYS A 235 15.30 8.64 27.94
C LYS A 235 14.70 8.06 26.65
N ALA A 236 14.43 6.75 26.62
CA ALA A 236 13.85 6.08 25.46
C ALA A 236 12.48 6.67 25.08
N LEU A 237 11.61 6.95 26.05
CA LEU A 237 10.32 7.63 25.82
C LEU A 237 10.49 9.06 25.26
N SER A 238 11.50 9.80 25.71
CA SER A 238 11.81 11.13 25.17
C SER A 238 12.27 11.06 23.71
N THR A 239 13.14 10.10 23.38
CA THR A 239 13.59 9.88 21.99
C THR A 239 12.46 9.36 21.10
N ALA A 240 11.60 8.48 21.60
CA ALA A 240 10.44 8.02 20.85
C ALA A 240 9.47 9.17 20.52
N MET A 241 9.22 10.10 21.46
CA MET A 241 8.42 11.29 21.17
C MET A 241 9.08 12.19 20.12
N GLN A 242 10.40 12.38 20.17
CA GLN A 242 11.12 13.18 19.16
C GLN A 242 10.95 12.64 17.73
N HIS A 243 10.94 11.31 17.55
CA HIS A 243 10.67 10.70 16.24
C HIS A 243 9.18 10.78 15.83
N ILE A 244 8.26 10.71 16.79
CA ILE A 244 6.81 10.93 16.56
C ILE A 244 6.58 12.37 16.08
N GLU A 245 7.13 13.37 16.80
CA GLU A 245 7.04 14.79 16.45
C GLU A 245 7.67 15.10 15.09
N TYR A 246 8.81 14.48 14.78
CA TYR A 246 9.48 14.65 13.48
C TYR A 246 8.63 14.10 12.31
N GLU A 247 8.00 12.94 12.47
CA GLU A 247 7.07 12.40 11.46
C GLU A 247 5.84 13.30 11.28
N ASP A 248 5.25 13.74 12.39
CA ASP A 248 4.07 14.60 12.41
C ASP A 248 4.35 15.94 11.68
N GLU A 249 5.51 16.56 11.91
CA GLU A 249 5.89 17.80 11.23
C GLU A 249 6.26 17.56 9.76
N SER A 250 7.06 16.55 9.45
CA SER A 250 7.54 16.26 8.09
C SER A 250 6.40 15.91 7.12
N THR A 251 5.33 15.30 7.62
CA THR A 251 4.15 14.92 6.84
C THR A 251 2.97 15.88 6.98
N GLN A 252 3.07 16.92 7.80
CA GLN A 252 1.95 17.82 8.12
C GLN A 252 0.74 17.06 8.74
N TYR A 253 1.04 16.18 9.69
CA TYR A 253 0.11 15.42 10.55
C TYR A 253 -0.74 14.36 9.83
N ILE A 254 -0.37 14.07 8.57
CA ILE A 254 -0.78 12.94 7.72
C ILE A 254 -0.11 11.65 8.23
N CYS A 255 1.16 11.75 8.63
CA CYS A 255 2.09 10.70 9.06
C CYS A 255 2.45 9.69 7.96
N ILE A 256 3.14 8.60 8.34
CA ILE A 256 3.35 7.46 7.47
C ILE A 256 2.21 6.47 7.55
N GLY A 257 1.34 6.49 8.57
CA GLY A 257 0.27 5.48 8.77
C GLY A 257 -0.89 5.88 9.64
N PRO A 258 -1.92 5.04 9.92
CA PRO A 258 -3.08 5.37 10.77
C PRO A 258 -3.19 4.49 11.99
N VAL A 259 -2.68 3.26 11.95
CA VAL A 259 -2.10 2.67 13.14
C VAL A 259 -1.02 3.68 13.60
N ASN A 260 -0.07 4.08 12.76
CA ASN A 260 0.87 5.17 13.08
C ASN A 260 0.21 6.54 13.39
N LYS A 261 -0.75 7.08 12.65
CA LYS A 261 -1.35 8.43 12.88
C LYS A 261 -2.37 8.43 14.00
N ALA A 262 -3.11 7.35 14.24
CA ALA A 262 -3.96 7.24 15.42
C ALA A 262 -3.09 7.03 16.66
N LEU A 263 -2.05 6.18 16.60
CA LEU A 263 -1.13 5.98 17.72
C LEU A 263 -0.27 7.24 17.98
N ASN A 264 0.25 7.94 16.97
CA ASN A 264 0.90 9.25 17.10
C ASN A 264 -0.10 10.27 17.69
N MET A 265 -1.32 10.38 17.15
CA MET A 265 -2.35 11.28 17.69
C MET A 265 -2.67 10.97 19.15
N ILE A 266 -2.76 9.69 19.54
CA ILE A 266 -2.93 9.27 20.94
C ILE A 266 -1.69 9.65 21.76
N CYS A 267 -0.46 9.46 21.25
CA CYS A 267 0.77 9.90 21.91
C CYS A 267 0.82 11.42 22.13
N ARG A 268 0.44 12.24 21.14
CA ARG A 268 0.36 13.71 21.27
C ARG A 268 -0.78 14.14 22.21
N TRP A 269 -1.91 13.45 22.18
CA TRP A 269 -3.04 13.69 23.08
C TRP A 269 -2.72 13.33 24.55
N ILE A 270 -1.94 12.27 24.81
CA ILE A 270 -1.47 11.90 26.15
C ILE A 270 -0.49 12.94 26.71
N ASP A 271 0.23 13.65 25.85
CA ASP A 271 1.22 14.67 26.22
C ASP A 271 0.54 16.03 26.52
N ASP A 272 -0.32 16.52 25.61
CA ASP A 272 -1.30 17.58 25.86
C ASP A 272 -2.53 17.47 24.92
N PRO A 273 -3.73 17.17 25.45
CA PRO A 273 -4.98 17.14 24.67
C PRO A 273 -5.32 18.45 23.95
N ASN A 274 -4.87 19.60 24.47
CA ASN A 274 -5.18 20.92 23.93
C ASN A 274 -4.11 21.43 22.95
N SER A 275 -3.06 20.65 22.70
CA SER A 275 -1.89 21.05 21.92
C SER A 275 -2.24 21.42 20.48
N ARG A 276 -1.38 22.26 19.87
CA ARG A 276 -1.45 22.52 18.43
C ARG A 276 -1.25 21.23 17.62
N ALA A 277 -0.38 20.32 18.08
CA ALA A 277 -0.14 19.03 17.47
C ALA A 277 -1.42 18.16 17.41
N ASN A 278 -2.11 17.98 18.54
CA ASN A 278 -3.36 17.24 18.57
C ASN A 278 -4.45 17.88 17.67
N LYS A 279 -4.56 19.22 17.68
CA LYS A 279 -5.50 19.94 16.80
C LYS A 279 -5.21 19.74 15.30
N LEU A 280 -3.94 19.67 14.91
CA LEU A 280 -3.53 19.38 13.53
C LEU A 280 -3.81 17.92 13.16
N HIS A 281 -3.49 16.96 14.03
CA HIS A 281 -3.89 15.56 13.82
C HIS A 281 -5.40 15.37 13.68
N LEU A 282 -6.22 16.06 14.49
CA LEU A 282 -7.67 15.98 14.41
C LEU A 282 -8.18 16.52 13.07
N SER A 283 -7.61 17.62 12.58
CA SER A 283 -7.95 18.18 11.26
C SER A 283 -7.61 17.24 10.09
N ARG A 284 -6.67 16.31 10.29
CA ARG A 284 -6.23 15.30 9.32
C ARG A 284 -6.96 13.96 9.43
N VAL A 285 -7.85 13.73 10.41
CA VAL A 285 -8.60 12.45 10.50
C VAL A 285 -9.47 12.22 9.26
N LYS A 286 -10.08 13.29 8.73
CA LYS A 286 -10.95 13.26 7.55
C LYS A 286 -10.23 12.92 6.24
N ASP A 287 -8.91 13.11 6.17
CA ASP A 287 -8.11 12.83 4.98
C ASP A 287 -8.02 11.30 4.73
N TYR A 288 -8.57 10.53 5.68
CA TYR A 288 -8.63 9.08 5.77
C TYR A 288 -10.05 8.58 5.99
N LEU A 289 -11.08 9.35 5.62
CA LEU A 289 -12.48 8.96 5.74
C LEU A 289 -13.17 9.02 4.38
N TRP A 290 -13.21 7.87 3.70
CA TRP A 290 -13.95 7.64 2.48
C TRP A 290 -15.38 7.19 2.79
N VAL A 291 -16.35 7.67 2.01
CA VAL A 291 -17.76 7.26 2.10
C VAL A 291 -18.13 6.55 0.80
N ALA A 292 -18.41 5.25 0.90
CA ALA A 292 -18.81 4.36 -0.18
C ALA A 292 -20.26 3.87 0.03
N GLU A 293 -20.73 3.05 -0.90
CA GLU A 293 -22.07 2.46 -0.91
C GLU A 293 -22.38 1.55 0.30
N ASP A 294 -21.37 1.08 1.04
CA ASP A 294 -21.52 0.27 2.24
C ASP A 294 -21.33 1.05 3.57
N GLY A 295 -20.80 2.28 3.53
CA GLY A 295 -20.65 3.15 4.70
C GLY A 295 -19.42 4.07 4.64
N MET A 296 -19.03 4.59 5.81
CA MET A 296 -17.77 5.31 5.98
C MET A 296 -16.69 4.34 6.45
N LYS A 297 -15.56 4.25 5.75
CA LYS A 297 -14.50 3.26 6.00
C LYS A 297 -13.30 3.83 6.81
N TYR A 298 -12.40 2.94 7.24
CA TYR A 298 -10.96 3.15 7.53
C TYR A 298 -10.25 1.84 7.00
N GLN A 299 -9.04 1.88 6.41
CA GLN A 299 -9.02 1.81 4.94
C GLN A 299 -7.77 1.14 4.20
N ALA A 300 -6.88 1.82 3.42
CA ALA A 300 -5.56 1.37 2.87
C ALA A 300 -4.26 2.27 2.49
N TYR A 301 -4.20 3.58 2.08
CA TYR A 301 -2.99 4.56 2.14
C TYR A 301 -3.34 6.06 2.49
N ASN A 302 -2.85 7.14 1.83
CA ASN A 302 -3.38 8.55 1.93
C ASN A 302 -3.80 9.16 0.57
N GLY A 303 -3.43 8.47 -0.49
CA GLY A 303 -3.70 8.85 -1.86
C GLY A 303 -3.41 7.69 -2.80
N SER A 304 -4.11 7.67 -3.94
CA SER A 304 -3.62 7.06 -5.19
C SER A 304 -3.66 8.07 -6.35
N GLN A 305 -3.68 9.39 -6.08
CA GLN A 305 -4.10 10.40 -7.06
C GLN A 305 -3.12 10.63 -8.24
N LEU A 306 -1.81 10.73 -8.01
CA LEU A 306 -0.83 11.09 -9.07
C LEU A 306 -0.66 9.98 -10.10
N TRP A 307 -0.56 8.73 -9.65
CA TRP A 307 -0.31 7.59 -10.53
C TRP A 307 -1.60 7.16 -11.24
N ASP A 308 -2.78 7.30 -10.62
CA ASP A 308 -4.09 7.35 -11.32
C ASP A 308 -4.03 8.30 -12.51
N VAL A 309 -3.63 9.55 -12.26
CA VAL A 309 -3.59 10.58 -13.30
C VAL A 309 -2.54 10.24 -14.37
N ILE A 310 -1.39 9.67 -14.02
CA ILE A 310 -0.35 9.26 -14.99
C ILE A 310 -0.84 8.12 -15.88
N PHE A 311 -1.33 7.03 -15.30
CA PHE A 311 -1.73 5.87 -16.08
C PHE A 311 -3.07 6.07 -16.82
N ALA A 312 -4.02 6.81 -16.27
CA ALA A 312 -5.22 7.24 -17.00
C ALA A 312 -4.85 8.12 -18.22
N VAL A 313 -3.85 9.02 -18.08
CA VAL A 313 -3.32 9.78 -19.23
C VAL A 313 -2.70 8.85 -20.27
N GLN A 314 -1.87 7.88 -19.87
CA GLN A 314 -1.29 6.90 -20.81
C GLN A 314 -2.36 6.06 -21.51
N ALA A 315 -3.38 5.58 -20.78
CA ALA A 315 -4.50 4.81 -21.32
C ALA A 315 -5.31 5.64 -22.34
N ILE A 316 -5.75 6.84 -21.98
CA ILE A 316 -6.51 7.75 -22.87
C ILE A 316 -5.70 8.04 -24.14
N LEU A 317 -4.41 8.38 -24.02
CA LEU A 317 -3.55 8.64 -25.18
C LEU A 317 -3.34 7.37 -26.04
N GLY A 318 -3.31 6.19 -25.43
CA GLY A 318 -3.25 4.89 -26.11
C GLY A 318 -4.49 4.56 -26.96
N THR A 319 -5.68 5.00 -26.55
CA THR A 319 -6.93 4.77 -27.32
C THR A 319 -6.96 5.47 -28.68
N LYS A 320 -6.17 6.54 -28.85
CA LYS A 320 -6.23 7.51 -29.97
C LYS A 320 -7.53 8.33 -30.05
N LEU A 321 -8.38 8.31 -29.02
CA LEU A 321 -9.59 9.16 -28.90
C LEU A 321 -9.29 10.53 -28.27
N SER A 322 -8.03 10.95 -28.24
CA SER A 322 -7.54 12.10 -27.47
C SER A 322 -8.35 13.38 -27.69
N ASP A 323 -8.79 13.65 -28.92
CA ASP A 323 -9.55 14.84 -29.30
C ASP A 323 -10.87 15.01 -28.52
N GLU A 324 -11.51 13.90 -28.15
CA GLU A 324 -12.73 13.88 -27.32
C GLU A 324 -12.43 14.23 -25.86
N TYR A 325 -11.24 13.87 -25.37
CA TYR A 325 -10.82 14.00 -23.97
C TYR A 325 -9.86 15.16 -23.69
N GLY A 326 -9.66 16.06 -24.65
CA GLY A 326 -8.66 17.15 -24.55
C GLY A 326 -8.81 18.08 -23.34
N SER A 327 -10.01 18.24 -22.78
CA SER A 327 -10.24 19.01 -21.54
C SER A 327 -9.88 18.24 -20.25
N VAL A 328 -9.96 16.90 -20.28
CA VAL A 328 -9.48 16.01 -19.21
C VAL A 328 -7.96 15.99 -19.23
N LEU A 329 -7.37 15.73 -20.40
CA LEU A 329 -5.93 15.68 -20.60
C LEU A 329 -5.22 16.99 -20.23
N LYS A 330 -5.83 18.16 -20.50
CA LYS A 330 -5.29 19.48 -20.09
C LYS A 330 -5.25 19.65 -18.56
N ARG A 331 -6.30 19.23 -17.84
CA ARG A 331 -6.33 19.27 -16.36
C ARG A 331 -5.35 18.25 -15.74
N ALA A 332 -5.20 17.08 -16.37
CA ALA A 332 -4.21 16.09 -15.98
C ALA A 332 -2.77 16.61 -16.16
N ASN A 333 -2.47 17.28 -17.29
CA ASN A 333 -1.20 17.99 -17.51
C ASN A 333 -0.93 19.04 -16.41
N GLU A 334 -1.94 19.81 -15.97
CA GLU A 334 -1.79 20.77 -14.87
C GLU A 334 -1.50 20.08 -13.52
N PHE A 335 -2.18 18.97 -13.22
CA PHE A 335 -1.93 18.19 -12.00
C PHE A 335 -0.52 17.56 -11.99
N ILE A 336 -0.14 16.90 -13.10
CA ILE A 336 1.18 16.29 -13.28
C ILE A 336 2.27 17.35 -13.15
N ARG A 337 2.13 18.50 -13.81
CA ARG A 337 3.11 19.60 -13.70
C ARG A 337 3.18 20.23 -12.31
N GLY A 338 2.06 20.26 -11.57
CA GLY A 338 2.05 20.62 -10.14
C GLY A 338 2.82 19.65 -9.24
N SER A 339 3.19 18.48 -9.78
CA SER A 339 3.89 17.39 -9.10
C SER A 339 5.34 17.20 -9.58
N GLN A 340 5.91 18.12 -10.37
CA GLN A 340 7.33 18.09 -10.77
C GLN A 340 8.24 18.64 -9.66
N ASN A 341 9.32 17.92 -9.36
CA ASN A 341 10.29 18.34 -8.34
C ASN A 341 11.30 19.37 -8.86
N SER A 342 11.98 20.04 -7.92
CA SER A 342 12.95 21.10 -8.22
C SER A 342 14.16 20.61 -9.04
N ASN A 343 14.51 19.33 -8.92
CA ASN A 343 15.52 18.61 -9.72
C ASN A 343 14.97 18.03 -11.03
N GLY A 344 13.74 18.36 -11.43
CA GLY A 344 13.15 17.95 -12.71
C GLY A 344 12.50 16.57 -12.75
N GLY A 345 12.91 15.66 -11.86
CA GLY A 345 12.33 14.32 -11.77
C GLY A 345 10.93 14.30 -11.13
N PHE A 346 10.27 13.15 -11.29
CA PHE A 346 8.98 12.86 -10.67
C PHE A 346 9.13 11.79 -9.61
N GLY A 347 8.67 12.15 -8.41
CA GLY A 347 8.27 11.17 -7.40
C GLY A 347 6.88 10.63 -7.73
N SER A 348 6.13 10.32 -6.69
CA SER A 348 5.26 9.14 -6.71
C SER A 348 3.87 9.40 -6.15
N TYR A 349 3.86 10.11 -5.03
CA TYR A 349 2.69 10.59 -4.31
C TYR A 349 2.63 12.09 -4.44
N GLU A 350 3.76 12.72 -4.17
CA GLU A 350 3.87 14.13 -3.92
C GLU A 350 5.24 14.64 -4.42
N LEU A 351 5.54 15.89 -4.11
CA LEU A 351 6.89 16.42 -4.21
C LEU A 351 7.77 15.84 -3.09
N ALA A 352 9.07 15.67 -3.33
CA ALA A 352 10.08 15.52 -2.29
C ALA A 352 10.05 16.76 -1.38
N ARG A 353 9.40 16.64 -0.22
CA ARG A 353 9.24 17.74 0.75
C ARG A 353 10.47 17.98 1.63
N SER A 354 11.53 17.22 1.44
CA SER A 354 12.79 17.35 2.17
C SER A 354 13.98 16.85 1.34
N TYR A 355 15.18 16.91 1.92
CA TYR A 355 16.44 16.85 1.18
C TYR A 355 17.02 15.42 1.06
N PRO A 356 17.67 15.06 -0.06
CA PRO A 356 18.32 13.76 -0.23
C PRO A 356 19.39 13.40 0.81
N TRP A 357 20.00 14.38 1.50
CA TRP A 357 20.95 14.09 2.58
C TRP A 357 20.31 13.38 3.78
N LEU A 358 18.97 13.37 3.91
CA LEU A 358 18.29 12.51 4.88
C LEU A 358 18.56 11.03 4.63
N GLU A 359 18.97 10.62 3.41
CA GLU A 359 19.43 9.26 3.12
C GLU A 359 20.75 8.92 3.85
N MET A 360 21.57 9.92 4.20
CA MET A 360 22.76 9.72 5.04
C MET A 360 22.42 9.40 6.50
N ILE A 361 21.16 9.60 6.88
CA ILE A 361 20.56 9.11 8.13
C ILE A 361 19.41 8.12 7.84
N ASN A 362 19.35 7.54 6.64
CA ASN A 362 18.51 6.36 6.39
C ASN A 362 19.05 5.22 7.25
N PRO A 363 18.27 4.71 8.22
CA PRO A 363 18.73 3.63 9.06
C PRO A 363 18.30 2.25 8.56
N ALA A 364 17.60 2.15 7.42
CA ALA A 364 17.22 0.88 6.82
C ALA A 364 18.35 0.30 5.96
N GLU A 365 18.83 -0.88 6.34
CA GLU A 365 20.05 -1.49 5.79
C GLU A 365 19.78 -2.54 4.69
N THR A 366 18.52 -2.70 4.28
CA THR A 366 18.13 -3.57 3.15
C THR A 366 17.67 -2.80 1.92
N PHE A 367 17.32 -1.52 2.07
CA PHE A 367 16.65 -0.70 1.07
C PHE A 367 17.17 0.74 1.08
N GLY A 368 17.85 1.14 0.01
CA GLY A 368 18.19 2.54 -0.24
C GLY A 368 17.09 3.27 -1.03
N GLY A 369 16.94 4.57 -0.79
CA GLY A 369 15.97 5.45 -1.45
C GLY A 369 14.61 5.48 -0.76
N ILE A 370 14.56 5.61 0.57
CA ILE A 370 13.28 5.54 1.33
C ILE A 370 12.99 6.69 2.32
N MET A 371 13.92 7.62 2.53
CA MET A 371 13.73 8.74 3.49
C MET A 371 12.90 9.92 2.96
N ILE A 372 12.63 9.99 1.66
CA ILE A 372 11.71 10.94 1.01
C ILE A 372 11.00 10.25 -0.19
N ASP A 373 10.05 10.94 -0.82
CA ASP A 373 9.55 10.56 -2.15
C ASP A 373 10.62 10.89 -3.20
N TYR A 374 11.56 9.96 -3.41
CA TYR A 374 12.63 10.09 -4.40
C TYR A 374 12.07 10.10 -5.81
N GLN A 375 12.71 10.89 -6.65
CA GLN A 375 12.40 10.91 -8.07
C GLN A 375 12.94 9.61 -8.68
N THR A 376 12.07 8.83 -9.32
CA THR A 376 12.42 7.55 -9.94
C THR A 376 12.56 7.73 -11.44
N VAL A 377 13.40 6.91 -12.09
CA VAL A 377 13.55 6.97 -13.55
C VAL A 377 12.26 6.53 -14.25
N GLU A 378 11.50 5.64 -13.62
CA GLU A 378 10.25 5.08 -14.13
C GLU A 378 9.08 6.07 -14.06
N CYS A 379 8.89 6.76 -12.93
CA CYS A 379 7.89 7.84 -12.85
C CYS A 379 8.27 8.99 -13.77
N THR A 380 9.55 9.39 -13.78
CA THR A 380 10.02 10.49 -14.64
C THR A 380 9.88 10.16 -16.12
N SER A 381 10.22 8.94 -16.54
CA SER A 381 10.05 8.47 -17.92
C SER A 381 8.56 8.34 -18.31
N SER A 382 7.73 7.79 -17.43
CA SER A 382 6.28 7.65 -17.64
C SER A 382 5.59 9.00 -17.84
N VAL A 383 5.97 10.00 -17.05
CA VAL A 383 5.51 11.38 -17.21
C VAL A 383 6.07 12.02 -18.48
N THR A 384 7.36 11.81 -18.79
CA THR A 384 8.00 12.34 -20.00
C THR A 384 7.31 11.83 -21.27
N GLN A 385 7.01 10.54 -21.34
CA GLN A 385 6.29 9.91 -22.44
C GLN A 385 4.86 10.46 -22.56
N GLY A 386 4.13 10.56 -21.45
CA GLY A 386 2.78 11.12 -21.42
C GLY A 386 2.73 12.58 -21.89
N LEU A 387 3.62 13.43 -21.38
CA LEU A 387 3.73 14.85 -21.78
C LEU A 387 4.17 15.02 -23.24
N TYR A 388 5.08 14.17 -23.74
CA TYR A 388 5.52 14.22 -25.14
C TYR A 388 4.40 13.81 -26.11
N LEU A 389 3.64 12.76 -25.79
CA LEU A 389 2.48 12.34 -26.56
C LEU A 389 1.36 13.40 -26.50
N PHE A 390 1.08 13.95 -25.31
CA PHE A 390 0.15 15.07 -25.14
C PHE A 390 0.55 16.29 -26.00
N LYS A 391 1.83 16.69 -25.99
CA LYS A 391 2.33 17.84 -26.76
C LYS A 391 2.19 17.64 -28.27
N LYS A 392 2.34 16.41 -28.78
CA LYS A 392 2.09 16.11 -30.21
C LYS A 392 0.64 16.34 -30.65
N LEU A 393 -0.31 16.22 -29.72
CA LEU A 393 -1.74 16.39 -29.96
C LEU A 393 -2.21 17.83 -29.65
N TYR A 394 -1.56 18.51 -28.70
CA TYR A 394 -1.87 19.87 -28.29
C TYR A 394 -0.64 20.79 -28.36
N PRO A 395 -0.07 21.03 -29.55
CA PRO A 395 1.18 21.77 -29.71
C PRO A 395 1.12 23.18 -29.09
N ASP A 396 -0.01 23.87 -29.20
CA ASP A 396 -0.21 25.23 -28.69
C ASP A 396 -0.50 25.31 -27.18
N HIS A 397 -0.84 24.19 -26.52
CA HIS A 397 -1.23 24.23 -25.11
C HIS A 397 -0.01 24.28 -24.19
N ARG A 398 0.33 25.48 -23.72
CA ARG A 398 1.41 25.71 -22.74
C ARG A 398 2.76 25.13 -23.21
N SER A 399 2.99 25.22 -24.53
CA SER A 399 4.10 24.60 -25.29
C SER A 399 5.44 24.63 -24.55
N ASP A 400 5.91 25.83 -24.23
CA ASP A 400 7.24 26.12 -23.71
C ASP A 400 7.41 25.59 -22.27
N GLU A 401 6.32 25.58 -21.50
CA GLU A 401 6.31 25.07 -20.14
C GLU A 401 6.31 23.53 -20.12
N ILE A 402 5.65 22.89 -21.08
CA ILE A 402 5.70 21.44 -21.26
C ILE A 402 7.08 21.02 -21.79
N GLU A 403 7.67 21.76 -22.73
CA GLU A 403 9.05 21.55 -23.17
C GLU A 403 10.05 21.72 -22.02
N SER A 404 9.90 22.76 -21.19
CA SER A 404 10.76 22.97 -20.03
C SER A 404 10.58 21.86 -18.98
N CYS A 405 9.36 21.34 -18.80
CA CYS A 405 9.05 20.20 -17.94
C CYS A 405 9.70 18.91 -18.46
N ILE A 406 9.52 18.60 -19.76
CA ILE A 406 10.11 17.43 -20.44
C ILE A 406 11.64 17.51 -20.42
N ARG A 407 12.23 18.65 -20.76
CA ARG A 407 13.68 18.85 -20.74
C ARG A 407 14.26 18.55 -19.36
N LYS A 408 13.68 19.11 -18.29
CA LYS A 408 14.11 18.85 -16.92
C LYS A 408 13.98 17.38 -16.50
N ALA A 409 12.96 16.70 -17.01
CA ALA A 409 12.75 15.28 -16.79
C ALA A 409 13.78 14.42 -17.55
N LEU A 410 14.16 14.82 -18.76
CA LEU A 410 15.26 14.22 -19.53
C LEU A 410 16.63 14.50 -18.89
N GLU A 411 16.92 15.73 -18.50
CA GLU A 411 18.11 16.13 -17.73
C GLU A 411 18.25 15.29 -16.44
N PHE A 412 17.14 15.02 -15.74
CA PHE A 412 17.10 14.09 -14.62
C PHE A 412 17.45 12.65 -15.06
N ILE A 413 16.75 12.09 -16.06
CA ILE A 413 16.96 10.72 -16.56
C ILE A 413 18.41 10.50 -17.01
N GLU A 414 19.00 11.45 -17.74
CA GLU A 414 20.40 11.42 -18.14
C GLU A 414 21.34 11.50 -16.93
N SER A 415 21.05 12.36 -15.94
CA SER A 415 21.89 12.48 -14.73
C SER A 415 21.88 11.27 -13.80
N VAL A 416 20.92 10.35 -13.94
CA VAL A 416 20.83 9.08 -13.21
C VAL A 416 21.13 7.85 -14.07
N GLN A 417 21.63 8.04 -15.30
CA GLN A 417 22.15 6.95 -16.12
C GLN A 417 23.52 6.48 -15.59
N LEU A 418 23.74 5.17 -15.58
CA LEU A 418 25.02 4.56 -15.21
C LEU A 418 25.98 4.55 -16.41
N SER A 419 27.28 4.51 -16.14
CA SER A 419 28.34 4.65 -17.16
C SER A 419 28.46 3.48 -18.14
N ASP A 420 27.77 2.37 -17.88
CA ASP A 420 27.59 1.24 -18.80
C ASP A 420 26.40 1.43 -19.77
N GLY A 421 25.66 2.54 -19.63
CA GLY A 421 24.46 2.88 -20.39
C GLY A 421 23.15 2.40 -19.76
N SER A 422 23.19 1.71 -18.62
CA SER A 422 22.00 1.21 -17.92
C SER A 422 21.37 2.27 -17.01
N TRP A 423 20.17 1.97 -16.49
CA TRP A 423 19.51 2.76 -15.45
C TRP A 423 19.13 1.85 -14.27
N PHE A 424 19.30 2.34 -13.04
CA PHE A 424 18.84 1.62 -11.87
C PHE A 424 17.34 1.82 -11.68
N VAL A 425 16.58 0.71 -11.72
CA VAL A 425 15.11 0.68 -11.61
C VAL A 425 14.71 0.47 -10.14
N LEU A 426 13.84 1.34 -9.60
CA LEU A 426 13.39 1.39 -8.20
C LEU A 426 11.87 1.25 -8.09
N PHE A 427 11.28 0.25 -8.77
CA PHE A 427 9.82 0.07 -8.81
C PHE A 427 9.16 -0.22 -7.44
N LEU A 428 9.96 -0.55 -6.41
CA LEU A 428 9.51 -0.63 -5.01
C LEU A 428 10.68 -0.58 -4.01
N PHE A 429 11.82 -1.20 -4.32
CA PHE A 429 12.98 -1.31 -3.42
C PHE A 429 14.32 -1.50 -4.16
N ARG A 430 15.43 -1.03 -3.57
CA ARG A 430 16.80 -1.34 -4.02
C ARG A 430 17.41 -2.46 -3.15
N PRO A 431 17.47 -3.73 -3.63
CA PRO A 431 18.18 -4.79 -2.92
C PRO A 431 19.70 -4.54 -2.97
N LEU A 432 20.39 -4.85 -1.87
CA LEU A 432 21.79 -4.46 -1.65
C LEU A 432 22.84 -5.43 -2.25
N THR A 433 22.44 -6.28 -3.21
CA THR A 433 23.29 -7.35 -3.78
C THR A 433 23.47 -7.22 -5.30
N LEU A 434 23.85 -6.03 -5.76
CA LEU A 434 24.59 -5.84 -7.01
C LEU A 434 25.74 -4.86 -6.75
N SER A 435 26.87 -5.43 -6.35
CA SER A 435 28.18 -4.78 -6.29
C SER A 435 29.16 -5.64 -7.08
N ASP A 436 29.68 -5.09 -8.16
CA ASP A 436 31.03 -5.38 -8.68
C ASP A 436 31.89 -4.15 -8.39
#